data_AF-W9UXE9-F1
#
_entry.id   AF-W9UXE9-F1
#
_cell.length_a   1.000
_cell.length_b   1.000
_cell.length_c   1.000
_cell.angle_alpha   90.00
_cell.angle_beta   90.00
_cell.angle_gamma   90.00
#
_symmetry.space_group_name_H-M   'P 1'
#
loop_
_entity.id
_entity.type
_entity.pdbx_description
1 polymer ?
#
loop_
_entity_poly.entity_id
_entity_poly.type
_entity_poly.pdbx_seq_one_letter_code
_entity_poly.pdbx_strand_id
1 'polypeptide(L)'
;MSDLKKQITEQMKVAMRAKDKIRLNTIRLMLADINRIEVDERIELDDARVLATLDKMMKQRKDSIAQYQAAERLNWRTRSSRSWR
;
A
#
# COMPACT_ATOMS: atom_id res chain seq x y z
N MET A 1 -0.43 -21.13 -8.53
CA MET A 1 0.68 -20.13 -8.38
C MET A 1 0.81 -19.26 -9.63
N SER A 2 0.23 -18.07 -9.56
CA SER A 2 0.30 -17.04 -10.60
C SER A 2 1.74 -16.58 -10.89
N ASP A 3 2.04 -16.20 -12.14
CA ASP A 3 3.39 -15.85 -12.57
C ASP A 3 3.88 -14.55 -11.89
N LEU A 4 2.98 -13.59 -11.69
CA LEU A 4 3.27 -12.35 -10.96
C LEU A 4 3.72 -12.61 -9.53
N LYS A 5 3.11 -13.59 -8.84
CA LYS A 5 3.52 -13.95 -7.47
C LYS A 5 4.96 -14.43 -7.41
N LYS A 6 5.38 -15.23 -8.41
CA LYS A 6 6.78 -15.68 -8.53
C LYS A 6 7.71 -14.49 -8.77
N GLN A 7 7.33 -13.56 -9.65
CA GLN A 7 8.11 -12.35 -9.91
C GLN A 7 8.26 -11.48 -8.65
N ILE A 8 7.20 -11.25 -7.88
CA ILE A 8 7.26 -10.47 -6.63
C ILE A 8 8.20 -11.14 -5.61
N THR A 9 8.15 -12.46 -5.51
CA THR A 9 9.04 -13.24 -4.62
C THR A 9 10.50 -13.15 -5.05
N GLU A 10 10.76 -13.17 -6.37
CA GLU A 10 12.10 -12.99 -6.92
C GLU A 10 12.62 -11.55 -6.69
N GLN A 11 11.76 -10.55 -6.87
CA GLN A 11 12.06 -9.14 -6.56
C GLN A 11 12.39 -8.95 -5.07
N MET A 12 11.75 -9.69 -4.16
CA MET A 12 12.12 -9.68 -2.74
C MET A 12 13.56 -10.13 -2.53
N LYS A 13 13.98 -11.23 -3.18
CA LYS A 13 15.38 -11.72 -3.11
C LYS A 13 16.36 -10.70 -3.69
N VAL A 14 16.01 -10.08 -4.80
CA VAL A 14 16.82 -9.00 -5.40
C VAL A 14 16.95 -7.82 -4.44
N ALA A 15 15.85 -7.39 -3.80
CA ALA A 15 15.87 -6.30 -2.81
C ALA A 15 16.69 -6.66 -1.57
N MET A 16 16.64 -7.92 -1.10
CA MET A 16 17.49 -8.41 -0.01
C MET A 16 18.96 -8.37 -0.37
N ARG A 17 19.33 -8.81 -1.59
CA ARG A 17 20.72 -8.75 -2.10
C ARG A 17 21.21 -7.30 -2.24
N ALA A 18 20.36 -6.41 -2.75
CA ALA A 18 20.65 -4.99 -2.90
C ALA A 18 20.70 -4.23 -1.57
N LYS A 19 20.30 -4.85 -0.44
CA LYS A 19 20.16 -4.23 0.89
C LYS A 19 19.28 -2.98 0.89
N ASP A 20 18.37 -2.87 -0.06
CA ASP A 20 17.43 -1.75 -0.17
C ASP A 20 16.26 -1.97 0.78
N LYS A 21 16.34 -1.35 1.96
CA LYS A 21 15.32 -1.47 3.02
C LYS A 21 13.96 -0.93 2.59
N ILE A 22 13.91 0.13 1.78
CA ILE A 22 12.66 0.78 1.36
C ILE A 22 11.93 -0.14 0.37
N ARG A 23 12.65 -0.63 -0.64
CA ARG A 23 12.11 -1.55 -1.63
C ARG A 23 11.69 -2.87 -1.00
N LEU A 24 12.51 -3.42 -0.09
CA LEU A 24 12.19 -4.65 0.64
C LEU A 24 10.91 -4.53 1.47
N ASN A 25 10.76 -3.42 2.22
CA ASN A 25 9.55 -3.21 3.03
C ASN A 25 8.30 -3.07 2.15
N THR A 26 8.44 -2.37 1.02
CA THR A 26 7.33 -2.20 0.05
C THR A 26 6.89 -3.55 -0.53
N ILE A 27 7.84 -4.39 -0.95
CA ILE A 27 7.54 -5.73 -1.51
C ILE A 27 6.89 -6.64 -0.45
N ARG A 28 7.35 -6.58 0.82
CA ARG A 28 6.73 -7.34 1.91
C ARG A 28 5.29 -6.91 2.19
N LEU A 29 5.03 -5.61 2.18
CA LEU A 29 3.67 -5.08 2.31
C LEU A 29 2.76 -5.56 1.18
N MET A 30 3.24 -5.57 -0.06
CA MET A 30 2.49 -6.09 -1.21
C MET A 30 2.16 -7.59 -1.04
N LEU A 31 3.15 -8.41 -0.65
CA LEU A 31 2.92 -9.85 -0.40
C LEU A 31 1.94 -10.10 0.75
N ALA A 32 2.01 -9.31 1.82
CA ALA A 32 1.11 -9.44 2.96
C ALA A 32 -0.35 -9.14 2.58
N ASP A 33 -0.60 -8.09 1.79
CA ASP A 33 -1.95 -7.76 1.33
C ASP A 33 -2.50 -8.81 0.36
N ILE A 34 -1.67 -9.33 -0.55
CA ILE A 34 -2.07 -10.43 -1.45
C ILE A 34 -2.48 -11.66 -0.63
N ASN A 35 -1.63 -12.09 0.32
CA ASN A 35 -1.93 -13.24 1.18
C ASN A 35 -3.18 -13.01 2.03
N ARG A 36 -3.43 -11.78 2.49
CA ARG A 36 -4.64 -11.43 3.24
C ARG A 36 -5.89 -11.68 2.40
N ILE A 37 -5.91 -11.21 1.16
CA ILE A 37 -7.06 -11.40 0.25
C ILE A 37 -7.26 -12.90 -0.06
N GLU A 38 -6.18 -13.65 -0.27
CA GLU A 38 -6.27 -15.10 -0.49
C GLU A 38 -6.82 -15.84 0.73
N VAL A 39 -6.45 -15.44 1.94
CA VAL A 39 -6.98 -16.03 3.18
C VAL A 39 -8.45 -15.66 3.37
N ASP A 40 -8.80 -14.40 3.12
CA ASP A 40 -10.16 -13.88 3.28
C ASP A 40 -11.14 -14.53 2.29
N GLU A 41 -10.75 -14.65 1.02
CA GLU A 41 -11.60 -15.22 -0.04
C GLU A 41 -11.38 -16.72 -0.28
N ARG A 42 -10.34 -17.32 0.32
CA ARG A 42 -9.93 -18.73 0.12
C ARG A 42 -9.75 -19.13 -1.35
N ILE A 43 -9.26 -18.21 -2.17
CA ILE A 43 -8.96 -18.43 -3.59
C ILE A 43 -7.48 -18.17 -3.87
N GLU A 44 -6.94 -18.78 -4.93
CA GLU A 44 -5.68 -18.29 -5.50
C GLU A 44 -5.95 -16.97 -6.23
N LEU A 45 -5.18 -15.93 -5.94
CA LEU A 45 -5.29 -14.67 -6.66
C LEU A 45 -4.78 -14.86 -8.10
N ASP A 46 -5.64 -14.55 -9.07
CA ASP A 46 -5.25 -14.48 -10.48
C ASP A 46 -4.42 -13.21 -10.75
N ASP A 47 -3.61 -13.26 -11.80
CA ASP A 47 -2.68 -12.18 -12.18
C ASP A 47 -3.39 -10.83 -12.38
N ALA A 48 -4.63 -10.86 -12.91
CA ALA A 48 -5.47 -9.66 -13.04
C ALA A 48 -5.86 -9.04 -11.69
N ARG A 49 -6.18 -9.87 -10.68
CA ARG A 49 -6.51 -9.40 -9.32
C ARG A 49 -5.28 -8.90 -8.58
N VAL A 50 -4.12 -9.50 -8.80
CA VAL A 50 -2.84 -8.99 -8.26
C VAL A 50 -2.59 -7.57 -8.77
N LEU A 51 -2.71 -7.32 -10.07
CA LEU A 51 -2.58 -5.99 -10.67
C LEU A 51 -3.59 -5.00 -10.08
N ALA A 52 -4.87 -5.37 -10.01
CA ALA A 52 -5.92 -4.51 -9.45
C ALA A 52 -5.67 -4.17 -7.97
N THR A 53 -5.12 -5.11 -7.20
CA THR A 53 -4.76 -4.90 -5.79
C THR A 53 -3.60 -3.91 -5.68
N LEU A 54 -2.57 -4.05 -6.51
CA LEU A 54 -1.43 -3.13 -6.54
C LEU A 54 -1.87 -1.70 -6.93
N ASP A 55 -2.76 -1.56 -7.91
CA ASP A 55 -3.35 -0.27 -8.29
C ASP A 55 -4.15 0.35 -7.14
N LYS A 56 -4.93 -0.46 -6.42
CA LYS A 56 -5.68 -0.01 -5.24
C LYS A 56 -4.74 0.47 -4.13
N MET A 57 -3.65 -0.24 -3.86
CA MET A 57 -2.63 0.17 -2.89
C MET A 57 -1.97 1.49 -3.28
N MET A 58 -1.70 1.71 -4.58
CA MET A 58 -1.16 2.99 -5.06
C MET A 58 -2.16 4.14 -4.87
N LYS A 59 -3.45 3.92 -5.16
CA LYS A 59 -4.51 4.91 -4.93
C LYS A 59 -4.64 5.25 -3.45
N GLN A 60 -4.72 4.27 -2.57
CA GLN A 60 -4.79 4.48 -1.12
C GLN A 60 -3.64 5.34 -0.57
N ARG A 61 -2.41 5.15 -1.08
CA ARG A 61 -1.25 5.97 -0.69
C ARG A 61 -1.39 7.42 -1.15
N LYS A 62 -1.86 7.65 -2.38
CA LYS A 62 -2.11 9.00 -2.92
C LYS A 62 -3.24 9.70 -2.16
N ASP A 63 -4.32 8.99 -1.91
CA ASP A 63 -5.49 9.49 -1.19
C ASP A 63 -5.13 9.83 0.26
N SER A 64 -4.31 9.00 0.92
CA SER A 64 -3.81 9.27 2.26
C SER A 64 -2.97 10.56 2.31
N ILE A 65 -2.06 10.78 1.35
CA ILE A 65 -1.27 12.02 1.27
C ILE A 65 -2.17 13.25 1.08
N ALA A 66 -3.16 13.16 0.18
CA ALA A 66 -4.13 14.23 -0.04
C ALA A 66 -4.96 14.52 1.22
N GLN A 67 -5.38 13.47 1.95
CA GLN A 67 -6.10 13.59 3.22
C GLN A 67 -5.26 14.23 4.32
N TYR A 68 -3.98 13.87 4.45
CA TYR A 68 -3.08 14.52 5.41
C TYR A 68 -2.94 16.02 5.11
N GLN A 69 -2.74 16.41 3.85
CA GLN A 69 -2.68 17.81 3.45
C GLN A 69 -4.00 18.57 3.67
N ALA A 70 -5.14 17.91 3.45
CA ALA A 70 -6.46 18.48 3.71
C ALA A 70 -6.74 18.64 5.22
N ALA A 71 -6.32 17.67 6.03
CA ALA A 71 -6.49 17.68 7.49
C ALA A 71 -5.65 18.78 8.16
N GLU A 72 -4.43 19.03 7.69
CA GLU A 72 -3.61 20.17 8.14
C GLU A 72 -4.33 21.50 7.88
N ARG A 73 -5.01 21.63 6.73
CA ARG A 73 -5.82 22.82 6.40
C ARG A 73 -7.12 22.92 7.22
N LEU A 74 -7.71 21.80 7.60
CA LEU A 74 -8.94 21.78 8.39
C LEU A 74 -8.66 22.09 9.88
N ASN A 75 -7.53 21.61 10.41
CA ASN A 75 -7.15 21.80 11.80
C ASN A 75 -6.89 23.27 12.13
N TRP A 76 -6.19 24.04 11.27
CA TRP A 76 -5.94 25.47 11.55
C TRP A 76 -7.24 26.27 11.63
N ARG A 77 -8.20 26.00 10.72
CA ARG A 77 -9.49 26.70 10.65
C ARG A 77 -10.36 26.43 11.88
N THR A 78 -10.27 25.24 12.44
CA THR A 78 -11.03 24.82 13.62
C THR A 78 -10.43 25.36 14.91
N ARG A 79 -9.11 25.61 14.94
CA ARG A 79 -8.42 26.20 16.09
C ARG A 79 -8.60 27.72 16.17
N SER A 80 -8.63 28.41 15.03
CA SER A 80 -8.82 29.88 14.99
C SER A 80 -10.24 30.31 15.39
N SER A 81 -11.26 29.47 15.15
CA SER A 81 -12.66 29.78 15.49
C SER A 81 -12.99 29.62 16.97
N ARG A 82 -12.18 28.88 17.74
CA ARG A 82 -12.31 28.70 19.20
C ARG A 82 -11.57 29.76 20.02
N SER A 83 -10.68 30.55 19.41
CA SER A 83 -9.87 31.56 20.08
C SER A 83 -10.51 32.96 20.12
N TRP A 84 -11.68 33.14 19.49
CA TRP A 84 -12.41 34.41 19.41
C TRP A 84 -13.87 34.29 19.90
N ARG A 85 -14.15 33.31 20.77
CA ARG A 85 -15.37 33.26 21.58
C ARG A 85 -15.01 33.30 23.05
#